data_AF-W8VWF3-F1
#
_entry.id   AF-W8VWF3-F1
#
_cell.length_a   1.000
_cell.length_b   1.000
_cell.length_c   1.000
_cell.angle_alpha   90.00
_cell.angle_beta   90.00
_cell.angle_gamma   90.00
#
_symmetry.space_group_name_H-M   'P 1'
#
loop_
_entity.id
_entity.type
_entity.pdbx_description
1 polymer ?
#
loop_
_entity_poly.entity_id
_entity_poly.type
_entity_poly.pdbx_seq_one_letter_code
_entity_poly.pdbx_strand_id
1 'polypeptide(L)'
;MESKITKEFQVVHEIDDNIHRLVRNLELLAFINPLNIAQERKKFFKEKYKYDPEFKYRKVRFDTYKLHRLFFSQRLKDIDDPMIRELYKDVVYTYSGMLQCIETISEPGNRFYFNSLRFYGTPTDKMVENAKFILHHDEGAVEQTALSIPTISTYDAIEFFNEYKRIYDFDFGIKTSSAMSAAAMVSNKDQMLILKKNHLFSQHQLNVLAHHEIGVHLVTTFNAAEQPLHIFSNGFPNNVETQEGLAVFAEYMSGNLTVSRLRELAYRVIATDSLIKGNDFSETFNLIHNQFGLDRERAFNIVLRVHRGGGFTKDALYLSGLQKIYSRYEAGMSMESLLLGKCSIEYEPVVNHLKELDLVKPISFPCKSFQKNHNTNQRVEWILENLK
;
A
#
# COMPACT_ATOMS: atom_id res chain seq x y z
N MET A 1 -3.17 27.62 27.94
CA MET A 1 -4.14 27.35 26.87
C MET A 1 -4.04 25.88 26.41
N GLU A 2 -3.85 24.94 27.34
CA GLU A 2 -4.14 23.50 27.17
C GLU A 2 -5.67 23.33 27.23
N SER A 3 -6.31 23.92 26.21
CA SER A 3 -7.56 24.67 26.33
C SER A 3 -8.81 23.78 26.33
N LYS A 4 -9.96 24.38 26.67
CA LYS A 4 -11.35 23.87 26.56
C LYS A 4 -11.61 22.74 25.55
N ILE A 5 -10.96 22.74 24.39
CA ILE A 5 -11.02 21.72 23.34
C ILE A 5 -10.82 20.30 23.90
N THR A 6 -9.88 20.11 24.86
CA THR A 6 -9.60 18.79 25.46
C THR A 6 -10.77 18.25 26.28
N LYS A 7 -11.66 19.11 26.80
CA LYS A 7 -12.87 18.67 27.54
C LYS A 7 -14.04 18.36 26.62
N GLU A 8 -14.22 19.13 25.55
CA GLU A 8 -15.34 18.96 24.61
C GLU A 8 -15.19 17.69 23.78
N PHE A 9 -13.99 17.37 23.31
CA PHE A 9 -13.71 16.16 22.52
C PHE A 9 -13.00 15.06 23.31
N GLN A 10 -13.10 15.09 24.65
CA GLN A 10 -12.42 14.12 25.52
C GLN A 10 -12.79 12.67 25.15
N VAL A 11 -14.07 12.41 24.90
CA VAL A 11 -14.56 11.07 24.52
C VAL A 11 -13.96 10.59 23.20
N VAL A 12 -13.74 11.50 22.23
CA VAL A 12 -13.12 11.18 20.95
C VAL A 12 -11.67 10.71 21.17
N HIS A 13 -10.89 11.46 21.95
CA HIS A 13 -9.52 11.07 22.30
C HIS A 13 -9.47 9.74 23.06
N GLU A 14 -10.36 9.50 24.02
CA GLU A 14 -10.41 8.24 24.77
C GLU A 14 -10.69 7.03 23.87
N ILE A 15 -11.62 7.17 22.91
CA ILE A 15 -11.96 6.11 21.95
C ILE A 15 -10.81 5.88 20.97
N ASP A 16 -10.23 6.96 20.45
CA ASP A 16 -9.09 6.91 19.54
C ASP A 16 -7.86 6.24 20.17
N ASP A 17 -7.50 6.61 21.40
CA ASP A 17 -6.45 5.97 22.20
C ASP A 17 -6.70 4.48 22.39
N ASN A 18 -7.94 4.10 22.70
CA ASN A 18 -8.31 2.71 22.89
C ASN A 18 -8.19 1.92 21.59
N ILE A 19 -8.68 2.46 20.47
CA ILE A 19 -8.52 1.83 19.15
C ILE A 19 -7.04 1.72 18.80
N HIS A 20 -6.25 2.77 19.00
CA HIS A 20 -4.80 2.77 18.76
C HIS A 20 -4.10 1.64 19.51
N ARG A 21 -4.42 1.44 20.79
CA ARG A 21 -3.85 0.32 21.59
C ARG A 21 -4.19 -1.05 21.01
N LEU A 22 -5.37 -1.22 20.41
CA LEU A 22 -5.81 -2.47 19.78
C LEU A 22 -5.11 -2.72 18.44
N VAL A 23 -4.90 -1.67 17.62
CA VAL A 23 -4.42 -1.82 16.24
C VAL A 23 -2.92 -1.68 16.06
N ARG A 24 -2.21 -1.00 16.98
CA ARG A 24 -0.77 -0.68 16.84
C ARG A 24 0.17 -1.88 16.62
N ASN A 25 -0.29 -3.10 16.88
CA ASN A 25 0.47 -4.34 16.67
C ASN A 25 -0.14 -5.26 15.59
N LEU A 26 -1.21 -4.82 14.91
CA LEU A 26 -1.89 -5.57 13.87
C LEU A 26 -1.32 -5.19 12.50
N GLU A 27 -0.33 -5.96 12.05
CA GLU A 27 0.28 -5.78 10.72
C GLU A 27 -0.04 -6.98 9.82
N LEU A 28 -1.08 -6.87 8.97
CA LEU A 28 -1.49 -7.96 8.08
C LEU A 28 -0.33 -8.50 7.22
N LEU A 29 0.49 -7.60 6.65
CA LEU A 29 1.62 -7.97 5.79
C LEU A 29 2.63 -8.89 6.51
N ALA A 30 2.80 -8.75 7.82
CA ALA A 30 3.69 -9.60 8.61
C ALA A 30 3.21 -11.05 8.67
N PHE A 31 1.90 -11.30 8.54
CA PHE A 31 1.30 -12.64 8.57
C PHE A 31 1.12 -13.26 7.19
N ILE A 32 0.87 -12.45 6.15
CA ILE A 32 0.59 -12.95 4.78
C ILE A 32 1.83 -13.11 3.89
N ASN A 33 3.04 -12.85 4.39
CA ASN A 33 4.27 -13.14 3.64
C ASN A 33 4.67 -14.61 3.82
N PRO A 34 4.67 -15.45 2.76
CA PRO A 34 5.01 -16.85 2.90
C PRO A 34 6.45 -17.08 3.37
N LEU A 35 6.64 -18.14 4.17
CA LEU A 35 7.92 -18.53 4.75
C LEU A 35 8.77 -19.39 3.79
N ASN A 36 8.16 -19.97 2.76
CA ASN A 36 8.78 -20.94 1.84
C ASN A 36 8.78 -20.50 0.37
N ILE A 37 8.74 -19.19 0.08
CA ILE A 37 8.69 -18.64 -1.30
C ILE A 37 9.77 -19.24 -2.21
N ALA A 38 11.03 -19.27 -1.74
CA ALA A 38 12.15 -19.75 -2.55
C ALA A 38 12.03 -21.25 -2.91
N GLN A 39 11.51 -22.06 -1.98
CA GLN A 39 11.28 -23.48 -2.18
C GLN A 39 10.15 -23.73 -3.18
N GLU A 40 9.00 -23.09 -2.98
CA GLU A 40 7.85 -23.27 -3.88
C GLU A 40 8.14 -22.73 -5.28
N ARG A 41 8.85 -21.60 -5.41
CA ARG A 41 9.27 -21.09 -6.73
C ARG A 41 10.12 -22.11 -7.49
N LYS A 42 11.12 -22.71 -6.83
CA LYS A 42 11.98 -23.72 -7.45
C LYS A 42 11.17 -24.95 -7.87
N LYS A 43 10.23 -25.39 -7.04
CA LYS A 43 9.32 -26.50 -7.35
C LYS A 43 8.41 -26.17 -8.54
N PHE A 44 7.73 -25.02 -8.51
CA PHE A 44 6.83 -24.54 -9.55
C PHE A 44 7.50 -24.52 -10.94
N PHE A 45 8.71 -23.99 -11.03
CA PHE A 45 9.47 -23.98 -12.28
C PHE A 45 9.96 -25.36 -12.72
N LYS A 46 10.36 -26.22 -11.77
CA LYS A 46 10.73 -27.61 -12.07
C LYS A 46 9.54 -28.40 -12.65
N GLU A 47 8.35 -28.20 -12.09
CA GLU A 47 7.11 -28.84 -12.54
C GLU A 47 6.49 -28.16 -13.78
N LYS A 48 7.23 -27.27 -14.46
CA LYS A 48 6.81 -26.58 -15.69
C LYS A 48 5.45 -25.87 -15.54
N TYR A 49 5.25 -25.24 -14.39
CA TYR A 49 4.07 -24.40 -14.09
C TYR A 49 2.74 -25.18 -13.96
N LYS A 50 2.78 -26.50 -13.71
CA LYS A 50 1.60 -27.40 -13.64
C LYS A 50 1.21 -27.82 -12.22
N TYR A 51 1.52 -27.00 -11.22
CA TYR A 51 1.25 -27.29 -9.81
C TYR A 51 1.06 -25.96 -9.09
N ASP A 52 0.09 -25.89 -8.18
CA ASP A 52 -0.12 -24.71 -7.36
C ASP A 52 0.82 -24.68 -6.15
N PRO A 53 1.62 -23.62 -5.96
CA PRO A 53 2.45 -23.43 -4.77
C PRO A 53 1.70 -23.58 -3.43
N GLU A 54 2.27 -24.37 -2.54
CA GLU A 54 1.74 -24.56 -1.18
C GLU A 54 2.50 -23.65 -0.21
N PHE A 55 1.98 -22.43 -0.04
CA PHE A 55 2.61 -21.43 0.83
C PHE A 55 2.36 -21.69 2.32
N LYS A 56 3.41 -21.48 3.13
CA LYS A 56 3.37 -21.59 4.60
C LYS A 56 3.43 -20.21 5.23
N TYR A 57 2.57 -19.98 6.23
CA TYR A 57 2.43 -18.66 6.87
C TYR A 57 2.73 -18.71 8.35
N ARG A 58 2.93 -17.53 8.95
CA ARG A 58 3.11 -17.39 10.39
C ARG A 58 1.79 -17.66 11.10
N LYS A 59 1.83 -18.42 12.19
CA LYS A 59 0.65 -18.65 13.03
C LYS A 59 0.30 -17.40 13.83
N VAL A 60 -0.99 -17.09 13.91
CA VAL A 60 -1.54 -16.07 14.81
C VAL A 60 -1.39 -16.56 16.26
N ARG A 61 -0.83 -15.71 17.14
CA ARG A 61 -0.51 -16.06 18.54
C ARG A 61 -1.27 -15.20 19.57
N PHE A 62 -2.35 -14.56 19.15
CA PHE A 62 -3.19 -13.73 20.00
C PHE A 62 -4.66 -14.08 19.81
N ASP A 63 -5.49 -13.71 20.78
CA ASP A 63 -6.92 -13.98 20.80
C ASP A 63 -7.68 -12.99 19.89
N THR A 64 -7.99 -13.43 18.67
CA THR A 64 -8.73 -12.68 17.65
C THR A 64 -10.14 -12.35 18.11
N TYR A 65 -10.84 -13.31 18.74
CA TYR A 65 -12.19 -13.12 19.24
C TYR A 65 -12.27 -12.05 20.34
N LYS A 66 -11.29 -12.03 21.26
CA LYS A 66 -11.18 -10.97 22.26
C LYS A 66 -10.98 -9.61 21.61
N LEU A 67 -10.13 -9.48 20.59
CA LEU A 67 -9.93 -8.22 19.87
C LEU A 67 -11.20 -7.76 19.16
N HIS A 68 -11.95 -8.65 18.52
CA HIS A 68 -13.26 -8.31 17.94
C HIS A 68 -14.20 -7.70 18.98
N ARG A 69 -14.35 -8.35 20.15
CA ARG A 69 -15.20 -7.81 21.22
C ARG A 69 -14.74 -6.42 21.68
N LEU A 70 -13.43 -6.19 21.79
CA LEU A 70 -12.87 -4.91 22.20
C LEU A 70 -13.10 -3.80 21.15
N PHE A 71 -13.10 -4.13 19.86
CA PHE A 71 -13.46 -3.18 18.80
C PHE A 71 -14.95 -2.79 18.87
N PHE A 72 -15.85 -3.75 19.06
CA PHE A 72 -17.29 -3.47 19.09
C PHE A 72 -17.79 -2.94 20.44
N SER A 73 -16.97 -3.00 21.50
CA SER A 73 -17.30 -2.40 22.81
C SER A 73 -16.97 -0.92 22.92
N GLN A 74 -16.43 -0.28 21.87
CA GLN A 74 -16.14 1.15 21.89
C GLN A 74 -17.46 1.94 22.08
N ARG A 75 -17.44 2.94 22.97
CA ARG A 75 -18.63 3.71 23.35
C ARG A 75 -18.94 4.81 22.33
N LEU A 76 -19.08 4.45 21.06
CA LEU A 76 -19.23 5.41 19.95
C LEU A 76 -20.45 6.32 20.12
N LYS A 77 -21.50 5.85 20.80
CA LYS A 77 -22.71 6.66 21.10
C LYS A 77 -22.43 7.88 21.97
N ASP A 78 -21.33 7.88 22.72
CA ASP A 78 -20.92 8.97 23.61
C ASP A 78 -20.18 10.07 22.82
N ILE A 79 -19.92 9.87 21.52
CA ILE A 79 -19.44 10.92 20.60
C ILE A 79 -20.65 11.74 20.14
N ASP A 80 -20.66 13.02 20.51
CA ASP A 80 -21.74 13.95 20.18
C ASP A 80 -21.77 14.32 18.70
N ASP A 81 -20.59 14.59 18.12
CA ASP A 81 -20.47 14.94 16.70
C ASP A 81 -20.82 13.73 15.79
N PRO A 82 -21.88 13.83 14.96
CA PRO A 82 -22.34 12.70 14.17
C PRO A 82 -21.35 12.27 13.08
N MET A 83 -20.56 13.20 12.53
CA MET A 83 -19.58 12.90 11.48
C MET A 83 -18.37 12.15 12.06
N ILE A 84 -17.88 12.59 13.21
CA ILE A 84 -16.81 11.90 13.94
C ILE A 84 -17.29 10.52 14.42
N ARG A 85 -18.54 10.43 14.90
CA ARG A 85 -19.12 9.16 15.33
C ARG A 85 -19.19 8.13 14.21
N GLU A 86 -19.66 8.52 13.03
CA GLU A 86 -19.70 7.62 11.87
C GLU A 86 -18.28 7.25 11.39
N LEU A 87 -17.32 8.18 11.41
CA LEU A 87 -15.91 7.88 11.14
C LEU A 87 -15.39 6.74 12.04
N TYR A 88 -15.55 6.85 13.36
CA TYR A 88 -15.02 5.82 14.28
C TYR A 88 -15.79 4.50 14.19
N LYS A 89 -17.05 4.53 13.79
CA LYS A 89 -17.82 3.32 13.45
C LYS A 89 -17.20 2.62 12.24
N ASP A 90 -16.91 3.35 11.17
CA ASP A 90 -16.26 2.78 9.99
C ASP A 90 -14.85 2.28 10.28
N VAL A 91 -14.09 2.98 11.14
CA VAL A 91 -12.79 2.55 11.66
C VAL A 91 -12.90 1.19 12.38
N VAL A 92 -13.89 1.03 13.28
CA VAL A 92 -14.13 -0.22 13.99
C VAL A 92 -14.43 -1.37 13.02
N TYR A 93 -15.30 -1.14 12.02
CA TYR A 93 -15.60 -2.15 10.99
C TYR A 93 -14.38 -2.47 10.13
N THR A 94 -13.57 -1.46 9.79
CA THR A 94 -12.35 -1.61 9.00
C THR A 94 -11.35 -2.51 9.73
N TYR A 95 -10.95 -2.18 10.96
CA TYR A 95 -9.97 -2.99 11.69
C TYR A 95 -10.50 -4.37 12.07
N SER A 96 -11.81 -4.51 12.30
CA SER A 96 -12.44 -5.81 12.42
C SER A 96 -12.31 -6.62 11.12
N GLY A 97 -12.52 -6.03 9.95
CA GLY A 97 -12.32 -6.70 8.66
C GLY A 97 -10.87 -7.14 8.44
N MET A 98 -9.90 -6.27 8.79
CA MET A 98 -8.47 -6.62 8.74
C MET A 98 -8.14 -7.81 9.66
N LEU A 99 -8.71 -7.83 10.86
CA LEU A 99 -8.53 -8.93 11.81
C LEU A 99 -9.08 -10.25 11.28
N GLN A 100 -10.24 -10.21 10.60
CA GLN A 100 -10.81 -11.38 9.90
C GLN A 100 -9.88 -11.88 8.80
N CYS A 101 -9.24 -10.99 8.03
CA CYS A 101 -8.19 -11.38 7.09
C CYS A 101 -7.05 -12.11 7.81
N ILE A 102 -6.53 -11.59 8.93
CA ILE A 102 -5.42 -12.22 9.68
C ILE A 102 -5.81 -13.61 10.20
N GLU A 103 -7.01 -13.75 10.75
CA GLU A 103 -7.51 -15.01 11.33
C GLU A 103 -7.64 -16.11 10.26
N THR A 104 -8.06 -15.73 9.06
CA THR A 104 -8.44 -16.70 8.01
C THR A 104 -7.31 -17.03 7.03
N ILE A 105 -6.08 -16.53 7.25
CA ILE A 105 -4.92 -16.81 6.41
C ILE A 105 -4.72 -18.31 6.25
N SER A 106 -4.86 -18.79 5.01
CA SER A 106 -4.72 -20.21 4.65
C SER A 106 -5.66 -21.16 5.40
N GLU A 107 -6.78 -20.66 5.93
CA GLU A 107 -7.86 -21.53 6.36
C GLU A 107 -8.55 -22.17 5.13
N PRO A 108 -9.07 -23.41 5.27
CA PRO A 108 -9.87 -24.05 4.24
C PRO A 108 -11.12 -23.21 3.85
N GLY A 109 -11.60 -23.37 2.62
CA GLY A 109 -12.88 -22.82 2.18
C GLY A 109 -12.85 -21.34 1.77
N ASN A 110 -11.72 -20.84 1.27
CA ASN A 110 -11.56 -19.51 0.66
C ASN A 110 -11.96 -18.33 1.57
N ARG A 111 -11.95 -18.51 2.89
CA ARG A 111 -12.37 -17.47 3.85
C ARG A 111 -11.52 -16.21 3.76
N PHE A 112 -10.20 -16.36 3.65
CA PHE A 112 -9.30 -15.22 3.45
C PHE A 112 -9.67 -14.43 2.20
N TYR A 113 -9.91 -15.12 1.09
CA TYR A 113 -10.27 -14.50 -0.17
C TYR A 113 -11.52 -13.62 -0.02
N PHE A 114 -12.61 -14.14 0.56
CA PHE A 114 -13.83 -13.35 0.77
C PHE A 114 -13.61 -12.15 1.71
N ASN A 115 -12.81 -12.32 2.76
CA ASN A 115 -12.44 -11.21 3.65
C ASN A 115 -11.59 -10.17 2.91
N SER A 116 -10.66 -10.60 2.06
CA SER A 116 -9.86 -9.71 1.21
C SER A 116 -10.73 -8.93 0.25
N LEU A 117 -11.72 -9.56 -0.41
CA LEU A 117 -12.65 -8.85 -1.29
C LEU A 117 -13.45 -7.80 -0.53
N ARG A 118 -13.94 -8.14 0.67
CA ARG A 118 -14.71 -7.19 1.49
C ARG A 118 -13.85 -6.01 1.94
N PHE A 119 -12.56 -6.23 2.23
CA PHE A 119 -11.69 -5.20 2.77
C PHE A 119 -10.97 -4.36 1.69
N TYR A 120 -10.52 -4.97 0.60
CA TYR A 120 -9.77 -4.31 -0.48
C TYR A 120 -10.57 -4.14 -1.78
N GLY A 121 -11.77 -4.71 -1.84
CA GLY A 121 -12.61 -4.66 -3.04
C GLY A 121 -12.20 -5.65 -4.12
N THR A 122 -12.88 -5.49 -5.26
CA THR A 122 -12.66 -6.20 -6.51
C THR A 122 -12.24 -5.21 -7.60
N PRO A 123 -11.32 -5.58 -8.52
CA PRO A 123 -11.09 -4.77 -9.71
C PRO A 123 -12.39 -4.59 -10.49
N THR A 124 -12.70 -3.36 -10.88
CA THR A 124 -13.86 -3.05 -11.74
C THR A 124 -13.53 -3.35 -13.20
N ASP A 125 -14.54 -3.50 -14.05
CA ASP A 125 -14.34 -3.66 -15.49
C ASP A 125 -13.49 -2.53 -16.08
N LYS A 126 -13.73 -1.30 -15.62
CA LYS A 126 -12.95 -0.11 -15.97
C LYS A 126 -11.47 -0.26 -15.62
N MET A 127 -11.15 -0.77 -14.43
CA MET A 127 -9.76 -1.05 -14.03
C MET A 127 -9.11 -2.10 -14.94
N VAL A 128 -9.85 -3.15 -15.29
CA VAL A 128 -9.36 -4.22 -16.18
C VAL A 128 -9.13 -3.70 -17.60
N GLU A 129 -10.02 -2.86 -18.11
CA GLU A 129 -9.84 -2.19 -19.41
C GLU A 129 -8.62 -1.27 -19.42
N ASN A 130 -8.45 -0.44 -18.39
CA ASN A 130 -7.29 0.43 -18.24
C ASN A 130 -5.98 -0.39 -18.12
N ALA A 131 -6.00 -1.50 -17.39
CA ALA A 131 -4.85 -2.40 -17.31
C ALA A 131 -4.52 -3.02 -18.68
N LYS A 132 -5.53 -3.52 -19.41
CA LYS A 132 -5.33 -4.03 -20.77
C LYS A 132 -4.76 -2.94 -21.68
N PHE A 133 -5.31 -1.72 -21.65
CA PHE A 133 -4.81 -0.59 -22.43
C PHE A 133 -3.33 -0.31 -22.18
N ILE A 134 -2.90 -0.27 -20.91
CA ILE A 134 -1.47 -0.11 -20.56
C ILE A 134 -0.63 -1.25 -21.13
N LEU A 135 -1.10 -2.49 -21.05
CA LEU A 135 -0.37 -3.66 -21.54
C LEU A 135 -0.21 -3.72 -23.08
N HIS A 136 -0.96 -2.93 -23.85
CA HIS A 136 -0.74 -2.77 -25.30
C HIS A 136 0.45 -1.86 -25.63
N HIS A 137 1.00 -1.13 -24.65
CA HIS A 137 2.13 -0.25 -24.86
C HIS A 137 3.45 -0.99 -24.59
N ASP A 138 4.32 -1.07 -25.60
CA ASP A 138 5.67 -1.61 -25.44
C ASP A 138 6.49 -0.89 -24.37
N GLU A 139 7.38 -1.60 -23.68
CA GLU A 139 8.27 -1.03 -22.66
C GLU A 139 9.33 -0.09 -23.23
N GLY A 140 9.56 -0.09 -24.55
CA GLY A 140 10.63 0.66 -25.21
C GLY A 140 12.01 0.06 -24.92
N ALA A 141 12.73 -0.39 -25.96
CA ALA A 141 14.00 -1.13 -25.81
C ALA A 141 15.11 -0.35 -25.06
N VAL A 142 15.02 0.99 -25.05
CA VAL A 142 16.01 1.89 -24.43
C VAL A 142 15.76 2.09 -22.92
N GLU A 143 14.51 2.07 -22.46
CA GLU A 143 14.18 2.19 -21.02
C GLU A 143 14.69 0.97 -20.22
N GLN A 144 14.61 -0.23 -20.81
CA GLN A 144 15.00 -1.47 -20.11
C GLN A 144 16.51 -1.65 -19.91
N THR A 145 17.36 -1.18 -20.82
CA THR A 145 18.78 -1.57 -20.79
C THR A 145 19.65 -0.69 -19.89
N ALA A 146 19.33 0.60 -19.75
CA ALA A 146 20.12 1.52 -18.92
C ALA A 146 19.64 1.64 -17.46
N LEU A 147 18.33 1.53 -17.20
CA LEU A 147 17.74 1.76 -15.88
C LEU A 147 17.67 0.50 -14.99
N SER A 148 17.84 -0.68 -15.58
CA SER A 148 17.45 -1.95 -14.93
C SER A 148 18.59 -2.82 -14.45
N ILE A 149 19.86 -2.49 -14.74
CA ILE A 149 20.98 -3.35 -14.37
C ILE A 149 21.16 -3.28 -12.83
N PRO A 150 20.84 -4.35 -12.10
CA PRO A 150 20.87 -4.31 -10.65
C PRO A 150 22.28 -4.69 -10.20
N THR A 151 23.11 -3.68 -9.90
CA THR A 151 24.51 -3.86 -9.47
C THR A 151 24.75 -3.41 -8.04
N ILE A 152 23.83 -2.65 -7.46
CA ILE A 152 23.99 -2.03 -6.14
C ILE A 152 23.60 -3.05 -5.07
N SER A 153 24.50 -3.31 -4.12
CA SER A 153 24.22 -4.22 -3.02
C SER A 153 23.21 -3.62 -2.03
N THR A 154 22.63 -4.45 -1.16
CA THR A 154 21.81 -3.95 -0.05
C THR A 154 22.61 -3.03 0.89
N TYR A 155 23.93 -3.21 1.00
CA TYR A 155 24.78 -2.35 1.82
C TYR A 155 24.90 -0.94 1.21
N ASP A 156 25.22 -0.86 -0.09
CA ASP A 156 25.34 0.43 -0.78
C ASP A 156 23.98 1.14 -0.90
N ALA A 157 22.88 0.38 -0.99
CA ALA A 157 21.53 0.93 -0.90
C ALA A 157 21.25 1.62 0.45
N ILE A 158 21.76 1.08 1.57
CA ILE A 158 21.65 1.72 2.89
C ILE A 158 22.37 3.07 2.87
N GLU A 159 23.57 3.15 2.30
CA GLU A 159 24.32 4.41 2.18
C GLU A 159 23.56 5.44 1.34
N PHE A 160 22.98 5.02 0.21
CA PHE A 160 22.11 5.88 -0.59
C PHE A 160 20.94 6.45 0.22
N PHE A 161 20.24 5.62 0.99
CA PHE A 161 19.11 6.09 1.80
C PHE A 161 19.52 6.90 3.03
N ASN A 162 20.70 6.66 3.60
CA ASN A 162 21.28 7.53 4.64
C ASN A 162 21.56 8.93 4.10
N GLU A 163 22.02 9.05 2.86
CA GLU A 163 22.19 10.36 2.22
C GLU A 163 20.83 11.00 1.91
N TYR A 164 19.92 10.24 1.28
CA TYR A 164 18.59 10.74 0.93
C TYR A 164 17.78 11.20 2.17
N LYS A 165 17.96 10.53 3.30
CA LYS A 165 17.37 10.89 4.60
C LYS A 165 17.70 12.33 5.01
N ARG A 166 18.89 12.84 4.71
CA ARG A 166 19.31 14.22 5.05
C ARG A 166 18.49 15.30 4.35
N ILE A 167 17.75 14.92 3.30
CA ILE A 167 16.86 15.83 2.61
C ILE A 167 15.64 16.13 3.48
N TYR A 168 15.24 15.25 4.42
CA TYR A 168 14.05 15.45 5.24
C TYR A 168 14.39 15.91 6.66
N ASP A 169 13.50 16.70 7.25
CA ASP A 169 13.64 17.23 8.61
C ASP A 169 13.14 16.26 9.70
N PHE A 170 13.07 14.96 9.38
CA PHE A 170 12.73 13.89 10.32
C PHE A 170 13.74 12.74 10.25
N ASP A 171 13.91 12.04 11.38
CA ASP A 171 14.87 10.95 11.52
C ASP A 171 14.19 9.58 11.52
N PHE A 172 14.66 8.63 10.70
CA PHE A 172 14.16 7.25 10.66
C PHE A 172 15.28 6.22 10.63
N GLY A 173 15.04 5.02 11.16
CA GLY A 173 16.00 3.92 11.13
C GLY A 173 15.96 3.13 9.81
N ILE A 174 17.07 2.48 9.45
CA ILE A 174 17.11 1.54 8.31
C ILE A 174 17.49 0.15 8.83
N LYS A 175 16.73 -0.88 8.46
CA LYS A 175 17.05 -2.29 8.75
C LYS A 175 16.88 -3.18 7.53
N THR A 176 17.39 -4.40 7.61
CA THR A 176 17.24 -5.39 6.54
C THR A 176 16.43 -6.60 6.99
N SER A 177 15.72 -7.25 6.06
CA SER A 177 14.96 -8.47 6.32
C SER A 177 15.00 -9.43 5.13
N SER A 178 15.10 -10.74 5.40
CA SER A 178 14.99 -11.79 4.39
C SER A 178 13.55 -12.24 4.13
N ALA A 179 12.61 -11.89 5.01
CA ALA A 179 11.22 -12.34 4.97
C ALA A 179 10.29 -11.31 4.31
N MET A 180 10.58 -10.95 3.06
CA MET A 180 9.84 -9.93 2.31
C MET A 180 9.67 -10.29 0.83
N SER A 181 8.48 -10.01 0.28
CA SER A 181 8.22 -10.10 -1.15
C SER A 181 8.69 -8.86 -1.91
N ALA A 182 8.54 -7.67 -1.32
CA ALA A 182 8.98 -6.39 -1.88
C ALA A 182 10.48 -6.12 -1.64
N ALA A 183 11.07 -5.23 -2.46
CA ALA A 183 12.46 -4.82 -2.34
C ALA A 183 12.71 -3.88 -1.14
N ALA A 184 11.71 -3.08 -0.78
CA ALA A 184 11.65 -2.29 0.44
C ALA A 184 10.22 -2.18 0.96
N MET A 185 10.06 -1.75 2.21
CA MET A 185 8.79 -1.32 2.80
C MET A 185 9.05 -0.42 4.02
N VAL A 186 8.06 0.37 4.42
CA VAL A 186 8.08 1.12 5.68
C VAL A 186 7.42 0.35 6.82
N SER A 187 8.04 0.37 7.99
CA SER A 187 7.39 0.04 9.26
C SER A 187 6.91 1.33 9.91
N ASN A 188 5.59 1.55 9.92
CA ASN A 188 5.01 2.75 10.53
C ASN A 188 5.25 2.76 12.04
N LYS A 189 5.10 1.61 12.70
CA LYS A 189 5.29 1.45 14.14
C LYS A 189 6.71 1.74 14.58
N ASP A 190 7.69 1.22 13.84
CA ASP A 190 9.10 1.38 14.19
C ASP A 190 9.70 2.69 13.62
N GLN A 191 8.96 3.39 12.74
CA GLN A 191 9.47 4.51 11.94
C GLN A 191 10.77 4.13 11.22
N MET A 192 10.71 3.03 10.45
CA MET A 192 11.89 2.47 9.78
C MET A 192 11.65 2.16 8.31
N LEU A 193 12.67 2.37 7.49
CA LEU A 193 12.79 1.76 6.17
C LEU A 193 13.37 0.35 6.32
N ILE A 194 12.70 -0.63 5.72
CA ILE A 194 13.14 -2.03 5.72
C ILE A 194 13.53 -2.41 4.30
N LEU A 195 14.80 -2.76 4.09
CA LEU A 195 15.29 -3.24 2.80
C LEU A 195 15.36 -4.76 2.75
N LYS A 196 15.09 -5.33 1.58
CA LYS A 196 15.24 -6.78 1.38
C LYS A 196 16.73 -7.16 1.43
N LYS A 197 17.06 -8.08 2.32
CA LYS A 197 18.41 -8.59 2.49
C LYS A 197 18.86 -9.37 1.24
N ASN A 198 20.11 -9.17 0.83
CA ASN A 198 20.73 -9.82 -0.33
C ASN A 198 19.99 -9.55 -1.64
N HIS A 199 19.33 -8.39 -1.75
CA HIS A 199 18.73 -7.91 -2.99
C HIS A 199 19.72 -7.00 -3.71
N LEU A 200 19.78 -7.13 -5.04
CA LEU A 200 20.54 -6.22 -5.91
C LEU A 200 19.59 -5.17 -6.47
N PHE A 201 19.94 -3.91 -6.28
CA PHE A 201 19.17 -2.75 -6.72
C PHE A 201 19.80 -2.13 -7.97
N SER A 202 18.98 -1.54 -8.83
CA SER A 202 19.45 -0.56 -9.81
C SER A 202 19.36 0.85 -9.22
N GLN A 203 20.10 1.81 -9.77
CA GLN A 203 20.01 3.20 -9.34
C GLN A 203 18.59 3.76 -9.50
N HIS A 204 17.92 3.43 -10.60
CA HIS A 204 16.53 3.82 -10.84
C HIS A 204 15.59 3.24 -9.76
N GLN A 205 15.77 1.97 -9.39
CA GLN A 205 14.98 1.36 -8.33
C GLN A 205 15.16 2.08 -6.99
N LEU A 206 16.39 2.49 -6.65
CA LEU A 206 16.63 3.28 -5.43
C LEU A 206 15.91 4.63 -5.47
N ASN A 207 15.97 5.34 -6.60
CA ASN A 207 15.27 6.61 -6.75
C ASN A 207 13.75 6.45 -6.61
N VAL A 208 13.17 5.44 -7.27
CA VAL A 208 11.74 5.09 -7.14
C VAL A 208 11.39 4.86 -5.67
N LEU A 209 12.14 4.01 -4.97
CA LEU A 209 11.91 3.70 -3.56
C LEU A 209 12.10 4.91 -2.65
N ALA A 210 13.02 5.82 -2.96
CA ALA A 210 13.22 7.04 -2.19
C ALA A 210 11.98 7.95 -2.23
N HIS A 211 11.42 8.16 -3.42
CA HIS A 211 10.20 8.98 -3.55
C HIS A 211 8.95 8.26 -3.05
N HIS A 212 8.85 6.95 -3.23
CA HIS A 212 7.70 6.13 -2.82
C HIS A 212 7.67 5.88 -1.31
N GLU A 213 8.70 5.25 -0.77
CA GLU A 213 8.76 4.81 0.63
C GLU A 213 9.07 5.98 1.57
N ILE A 214 10.02 6.84 1.22
CA ILE A 214 10.38 7.97 2.10
C ILE A 214 9.45 9.16 1.82
N GLY A 215 9.38 9.58 0.55
CA GLY A 215 8.64 10.79 0.15
C GLY A 215 7.14 10.75 0.38
N VAL A 216 6.54 9.56 0.55
CA VAL A 216 5.12 9.42 0.89
C VAL A 216 4.92 8.61 2.16
N HIS A 217 5.37 7.35 2.21
CA HIS A 217 5.01 6.48 3.35
C HIS A 217 5.63 6.94 4.68
N LEU A 218 6.90 7.36 4.72
CA LEU A 218 7.49 7.96 5.93
C LEU A 218 6.99 9.37 6.16
N VAL A 219 6.91 10.23 5.15
CA VAL A 219 6.35 11.60 5.29
C VAL A 219 4.98 11.56 5.99
N THR A 220 4.07 10.73 5.51
CA THR A 220 2.74 10.56 6.13
C THR A 220 2.81 9.92 7.51
N THR A 221 3.78 9.03 7.77
CA THR A 221 4.00 8.45 9.12
C THR A 221 4.43 9.52 10.12
N PHE A 222 5.35 10.41 9.75
CA PHE A 222 5.83 11.47 10.63
C PHE A 222 4.81 12.59 10.80
N ASN A 223 4.13 13.01 9.74
CA ASN A 223 3.00 13.95 9.86
C ASN A 223 1.92 13.39 10.79
N ALA A 224 1.58 12.12 10.65
CA ALA A 224 0.59 11.47 11.50
C ALA A 224 0.99 11.41 12.97
N ALA A 225 2.28 11.27 13.26
CA ALA A 225 2.78 11.21 14.63
C ALA A 225 2.64 12.56 15.37
N GLU A 226 2.52 13.67 14.64
CA GLU A 226 2.30 15.00 15.22
C GLU A 226 0.83 15.37 15.39
N GLN A 227 -0.09 14.59 14.80
CA GLN A 227 -1.52 14.82 14.88
C GLN A 227 -2.07 14.54 16.29
N PRO A 228 -3.11 15.27 16.74
CA PRO A 228 -3.74 15.04 18.04
C PRO A 228 -4.46 13.68 18.17
N LEU A 229 -4.88 13.11 17.05
CA LEU A 229 -5.60 11.83 16.97
C LEU A 229 -4.74 10.78 16.27
N HIS A 230 -4.61 9.61 16.88
CA HIS A 230 -3.94 8.44 16.38
C HIS A 230 -4.61 7.82 15.15
N ILE A 231 -5.87 8.13 14.83
CA ILE A 231 -6.51 7.71 13.57
C ILE A 231 -5.67 8.09 12.34
N PHE A 232 -4.98 9.24 12.36
CA PHE A 232 -4.07 9.65 11.29
C PHE A 232 -2.88 8.71 11.16
N SER A 233 -2.40 8.11 12.26
CA SER A 233 -1.31 7.12 12.24
C SER A 233 -1.81 5.71 11.92
N ASN A 234 -2.95 5.33 12.48
CA ASN A 234 -3.56 4.02 12.31
C ASN A 234 -3.98 3.83 10.84
N GLY A 235 -4.69 4.82 10.30
CA GLY A 235 -5.28 4.78 8.96
C GLY A 235 -6.78 4.93 8.97
N PHE A 236 -7.25 5.84 8.11
CA PHE A 236 -8.66 5.99 7.77
C PHE A 236 -9.13 4.76 6.96
N PRO A 237 -10.44 4.46 6.93
CA PRO A 237 -10.98 3.46 6.03
C PRO A 237 -10.56 3.74 4.58
N ASN A 238 -10.22 2.68 3.82
CA ASN A 238 -9.73 2.75 2.44
C ASN A 238 -8.44 3.55 2.20
N ASN A 239 -7.68 3.93 3.25
CA ASN A 239 -6.42 4.69 3.10
C ASN A 239 -5.41 4.03 2.14
N VAL A 240 -5.39 2.70 2.05
CA VAL A 240 -4.42 1.97 1.23
C VAL A 240 -4.45 2.42 -0.23
N GLU A 241 -5.63 2.57 -0.83
CA GLU A 241 -5.72 3.00 -2.23
C GLU A 241 -5.16 4.42 -2.42
N THR A 242 -5.51 5.33 -1.51
CA THR A 242 -5.02 6.72 -1.55
C THR A 242 -3.52 6.79 -1.33
N GLN A 243 -2.98 6.08 -0.33
CA GLN A 243 -1.56 6.10 0.02
C GLN A 243 -0.69 5.49 -1.07
N GLU A 244 -1.09 4.34 -1.64
CA GLU A 244 -0.36 3.74 -2.76
C GLU A 244 -0.48 4.60 -4.02
N GLY A 245 -1.63 5.25 -4.23
CA GLY A 245 -1.83 6.22 -5.31
C GLY A 245 -0.90 7.42 -5.21
N LEU A 246 -0.81 8.04 -4.04
CA LEU A 246 0.13 9.14 -3.76
C LEU A 246 1.58 8.70 -3.98
N ALA A 247 1.93 7.50 -3.54
CA ALA A 247 3.29 6.98 -3.65
C ALA A 247 3.69 6.73 -5.11
N VAL A 248 2.82 6.14 -5.93
CA VAL A 248 3.08 6.00 -7.37
C VAL A 248 3.03 7.36 -8.09
N PHE A 249 2.17 8.27 -7.67
CA PHE A 249 2.17 9.64 -8.19
C PHE A 249 3.46 10.39 -7.84
N ALA A 250 4.10 10.10 -6.70
CA ALA A 250 5.43 10.62 -6.38
C ALA A 250 6.52 10.03 -7.29
N GLU A 251 6.38 8.77 -7.74
CA GLU A 251 7.23 8.21 -8.81
C GLU A 251 7.05 9.03 -10.11
N TYR A 252 5.82 9.41 -10.47
CA TYR A 252 5.54 10.25 -11.64
C TYR A 252 6.14 11.65 -11.51
N MET A 253 5.80 12.38 -10.45
CA MET A 253 6.24 13.76 -10.24
C MET A 253 7.77 13.88 -10.12
N SER A 254 8.46 12.83 -9.68
CA SER A 254 9.93 12.81 -9.62
C SER A 254 10.60 12.42 -10.95
N GLY A 255 9.84 12.09 -11.99
CA GLY A 255 10.35 11.61 -13.28
C GLY A 255 10.89 10.18 -13.25
N ASN A 256 10.52 9.38 -12.24
CA ASN A 256 10.96 7.99 -12.10
C ASN A 256 9.90 6.96 -12.50
N LEU A 257 8.64 7.35 -12.74
CA LEU A 257 7.62 6.44 -13.27
C LEU A 257 7.91 6.09 -14.74
N THR A 258 7.93 4.79 -15.04
CA THR A 258 8.21 4.27 -16.39
C THR A 258 7.03 3.49 -16.96
N VAL A 259 7.05 3.22 -18.26
CA VAL A 259 6.03 2.37 -18.89
C VAL A 259 6.11 0.94 -18.34
N SER A 260 7.32 0.42 -18.09
CA SER A 260 7.50 -0.90 -17.47
C SER A 260 6.87 -0.98 -16.06
N ARG A 261 6.97 0.11 -15.29
CA ARG A 261 6.34 0.22 -13.97
C ARG A 261 4.81 0.27 -14.08
N LEU A 262 4.25 1.06 -15.00
CA LEU A 262 2.80 1.06 -15.27
C LEU A 262 2.29 -0.32 -15.68
N ARG A 263 3.03 -1.03 -16.54
CA ARG A 263 2.71 -2.41 -16.92
C ARG A 263 2.74 -3.36 -15.74
N GLU A 264 3.71 -3.23 -14.82
CA GLU A 264 3.73 -4.02 -13.58
C GLU A 264 2.43 -3.83 -12.77
N LEU A 265 1.95 -2.60 -12.64
CA LEU A 265 0.68 -2.32 -11.97
C LEU A 265 -0.52 -2.88 -12.74
N ALA A 266 -0.51 -2.80 -14.06
CA ALA A 266 -1.54 -3.38 -14.91
C ALA A 266 -1.60 -4.92 -14.78
N TYR A 267 -0.44 -5.60 -14.80
CA TYR A 267 -0.37 -7.04 -14.58
C TYR A 267 -0.92 -7.45 -13.21
N ARG A 268 -0.72 -6.63 -12.16
CA ARG A 268 -1.32 -6.88 -10.83
C ARG A 268 -2.85 -6.79 -10.86
N VAL A 269 -3.42 -5.86 -11.64
CA VAL A 269 -4.87 -5.78 -11.86
C VAL A 269 -5.37 -7.02 -12.61
N ILE A 270 -4.71 -7.43 -13.70
CA ILE A 270 -5.08 -8.64 -14.46
C ILE A 270 -4.98 -9.91 -13.61
N ALA A 271 -3.93 -10.05 -12.81
CA ALA A 271 -3.77 -11.19 -11.92
C ALA A 271 -4.87 -11.21 -10.84
N THR A 272 -5.23 -10.04 -10.30
CA THR A 272 -6.35 -9.93 -9.34
C THR A 272 -7.69 -10.28 -9.99
N ASP A 273 -7.93 -9.82 -11.22
CA ASP A 273 -9.11 -10.17 -12.03
C ASP A 273 -9.19 -11.69 -12.30
N SER A 274 -8.05 -12.31 -12.60
CA SER A 274 -7.97 -13.77 -12.79
C SER A 274 -8.31 -14.53 -11.50
N LEU A 275 -7.75 -14.12 -10.36
CA LEU A 275 -8.06 -14.68 -9.06
C LEU A 275 -9.56 -14.59 -8.75
N ILE A 276 -10.20 -13.42 -8.97
CA ILE A 276 -11.63 -13.28 -8.64
C ILE A 276 -12.55 -14.09 -9.54
N LYS A 277 -12.08 -14.45 -10.74
CA LYS A 277 -12.77 -15.37 -11.66
C LYS A 277 -12.59 -16.83 -11.29
N GLY A 278 -11.93 -17.12 -10.17
CA GLY A 278 -11.76 -18.47 -9.63
C GLY A 278 -10.57 -19.23 -10.21
N ASN A 279 -9.66 -18.55 -10.94
CA ASN A 279 -8.47 -19.22 -11.46
C ASN A 279 -7.47 -19.49 -10.33
N ASP A 280 -6.80 -20.64 -10.40
CA ASP A 280 -5.73 -21.02 -9.48
C ASP A 280 -4.39 -20.30 -9.79
N PHE A 281 -3.35 -20.61 -9.01
CA PHE A 281 -2.04 -19.95 -9.17
C PHE A 281 -1.45 -20.27 -10.54
N SER A 282 -1.49 -21.54 -10.94
CA SER A 282 -0.98 -22.03 -12.22
C SER A 282 -1.70 -21.37 -13.41
N GLU A 283 -3.02 -21.27 -13.36
CA GLU A 283 -3.86 -20.64 -14.37
C GLU A 283 -3.59 -19.14 -14.49
N THR A 284 -3.55 -18.41 -13.36
CA THR A 284 -3.18 -16.99 -13.35
C THR A 284 -1.75 -16.79 -13.88
N PHE A 285 -0.81 -17.67 -13.53
CA PHE A 285 0.56 -17.60 -14.05
C PHE A 285 0.59 -17.79 -15.57
N ASN A 286 -0.14 -18.78 -16.09
CA ASN A 286 -0.21 -19.03 -17.53
C ASN A 286 -0.85 -17.86 -18.28
N LEU A 287 -1.86 -17.21 -17.72
CA LEU A 287 -2.43 -15.98 -18.26
C LEU A 287 -1.34 -14.89 -18.40
N ILE A 288 -0.66 -14.57 -17.30
CA ILE A 288 0.33 -13.48 -17.26
C ILE A 288 1.56 -13.78 -18.12
N HIS A 289 2.09 -15.00 -18.05
CA HIS A 289 3.30 -15.40 -18.76
C HIS A 289 3.05 -15.69 -20.24
N ASN A 290 2.09 -16.55 -20.56
CA ASN A 290 1.92 -17.05 -21.93
C ASN A 290 1.03 -16.14 -22.77
N GLN A 291 -0.03 -15.56 -22.20
CA GLN A 291 -0.97 -14.74 -22.98
C GLN A 291 -0.52 -13.27 -23.04
N PHE A 292 -0.06 -12.72 -21.92
CA PHE A 292 0.42 -11.33 -21.85
C PHE A 292 1.95 -11.17 -21.94
N GLY A 293 2.69 -12.27 -22.14
CA GLY A 293 4.10 -12.23 -22.53
C GLY A 293 5.09 -11.75 -21.46
N LEU A 294 4.71 -11.69 -20.18
CA LEU A 294 5.63 -11.30 -19.12
C LEU A 294 6.63 -12.43 -18.85
N ASP A 295 7.91 -12.16 -18.58
CA ASP A 295 8.86 -13.22 -18.27
C ASP A 295 8.46 -14.01 -17.00
N ARG A 296 8.90 -15.26 -16.93
CA ARG A 296 8.49 -16.20 -15.88
C ARG A 296 8.81 -15.72 -14.46
N GLU A 297 9.88 -14.96 -14.26
CA GLU A 297 10.29 -14.53 -12.92
C GLU A 297 9.40 -13.37 -12.45
N ARG A 298 9.18 -12.37 -13.30
CA ARG A 298 8.24 -11.27 -13.02
C ARG A 298 6.82 -11.80 -12.88
N ALA A 299 6.39 -12.71 -13.76
CA ALA A 299 5.07 -13.35 -13.68
C ALA A 299 4.85 -14.06 -12.35
N PHE A 300 5.79 -14.92 -11.92
CA PHE A 300 5.68 -15.63 -10.64
C PHE A 300 5.53 -14.67 -9.47
N ASN A 301 6.31 -13.58 -9.44
CA ASN A 301 6.24 -12.60 -8.37
C ASN A 301 4.90 -11.86 -8.32
N ILE A 302 4.30 -11.52 -9.47
CA ILE A 302 2.98 -10.90 -9.53
C ILE A 302 1.91 -11.87 -9.03
N VAL A 303 1.91 -13.11 -9.52
CA VAL A 303 0.93 -14.12 -9.10
C VAL A 303 1.07 -14.45 -7.62
N LEU A 304 2.29 -14.58 -7.09
CA LEU A 304 2.57 -14.73 -5.66
C LEU A 304 1.93 -13.62 -4.82
N ARG A 305 2.04 -12.36 -5.26
CA ARG A 305 1.50 -11.22 -4.50
C ARG A 305 -0.01 -11.25 -4.40
N VAL A 306 -0.68 -11.73 -5.45
CA VAL A 306 -2.14 -11.85 -5.54
C VAL A 306 -2.66 -13.12 -4.87
N HIS A 307 -1.98 -14.26 -5.01
CA HIS A 307 -2.47 -15.54 -4.48
C HIS A 307 -2.07 -15.82 -3.03
N ARG A 308 -1.13 -15.04 -2.45
CA ARG A 308 -0.75 -15.22 -1.04
C ARG A 308 -1.94 -15.00 -0.08
N GLY A 309 -1.90 -15.68 1.06
CA GLY A 309 -2.97 -15.68 2.05
C GLY A 309 -4.20 -16.51 1.65
N GLY A 310 -4.26 -16.97 0.39
CA GLY A 310 -5.45 -17.59 -0.20
C GLY A 310 -6.21 -16.67 -1.15
N GLY A 311 -5.66 -15.49 -1.49
CA GLY A 311 -6.26 -14.53 -2.43
C GLY A 311 -6.31 -13.11 -1.86
N PHE A 312 -5.31 -12.30 -2.16
CA PHE A 312 -5.08 -10.95 -1.66
C PHE A 312 -5.24 -9.89 -2.75
N THR A 313 -6.36 -9.17 -2.71
CA THR A 313 -6.80 -8.25 -3.78
C THR A 313 -6.26 -6.82 -3.68
N LYS A 314 -5.49 -6.50 -2.62
CA LYS A 314 -4.88 -5.15 -2.40
C LYS A 314 -4.15 -4.61 -3.63
N ASP A 315 -3.45 -5.46 -4.36
CA ASP A 315 -2.51 -5.03 -5.38
C ASP A 315 -3.18 -4.37 -6.61
N ALA A 316 -4.49 -4.57 -6.80
CA ALA A 316 -5.27 -3.83 -7.81
C ALA A 316 -5.44 -2.34 -7.47
N LEU A 317 -5.34 -1.96 -6.19
CA LEU A 317 -5.53 -0.59 -5.72
C LEU A 317 -4.41 0.36 -6.13
N TYR A 318 -3.23 -0.14 -6.51
CA TYR A 318 -2.13 0.74 -6.94
C TYR A 318 -2.48 1.53 -8.19
N LEU A 319 -3.01 0.86 -9.23
CA LEU A 319 -3.36 1.52 -10.48
C LEU A 319 -4.58 2.43 -10.31
N SER A 320 -5.59 1.96 -9.58
CA SER A 320 -6.79 2.75 -9.28
C SER A 320 -6.46 3.98 -8.44
N GLY A 321 -5.62 3.83 -7.41
CA GLY A 321 -5.12 4.92 -6.58
C GLY A 321 -4.33 5.95 -7.38
N LEU A 322 -3.41 5.50 -8.25
CA LEU A 322 -2.67 6.40 -9.15
C LEU A 322 -3.63 7.20 -10.01
N GLN A 323 -4.63 6.55 -10.61
CA GLN A 323 -5.62 7.21 -11.45
C GLN A 323 -6.39 8.28 -10.68
N LYS A 324 -6.92 7.95 -9.49
CA LYS A 324 -7.66 8.91 -8.64
C LYS A 324 -6.80 10.12 -8.27
N ILE A 325 -5.54 9.90 -7.88
CA ILE A 325 -4.61 10.96 -7.49
C ILE A 325 -4.18 11.80 -8.70
N TYR A 326 -3.94 11.18 -9.85
CA TYR A 326 -3.59 11.89 -11.07
C TYR A 326 -4.75 12.78 -11.56
N SER A 327 -5.99 12.27 -11.59
CA SER A 327 -7.16 13.09 -11.92
C SER A 327 -7.37 14.26 -10.97
N ARG A 328 -7.06 14.06 -9.68
CA ARG A 328 -7.08 15.12 -8.67
C ARG A 328 -6.02 16.19 -8.93
N TYR A 329 -4.82 15.78 -9.32
CA TYR A 329 -3.73 16.67 -9.71
C TYR A 329 -4.09 17.52 -10.94
N GLU A 330 -4.63 16.89 -12.00
CA GLU A 330 -5.11 17.56 -13.21
C GLU A 330 -6.22 18.59 -12.91
N ALA A 331 -7.08 18.29 -11.93
CA ALA A 331 -8.11 19.22 -11.46
C ALA A 331 -7.58 20.38 -10.58
N GLY A 332 -6.26 20.46 -10.34
CA GLY A 332 -5.63 21.49 -9.51
C GLY A 332 -6.00 21.40 -8.02
N MET A 333 -6.49 20.25 -7.57
CA MET A 333 -6.91 20.06 -6.18
C MET A 333 -5.71 19.80 -5.26
N SER A 334 -5.75 20.36 -4.04
CA SER A 334 -4.66 20.20 -3.05
C SER A 334 -4.47 18.75 -2.62
N MET A 335 -3.23 18.33 -2.36
CA MET A 335 -2.91 17.01 -1.77
C MET A 335 -2.70 17.07 -0.25
N GLU A 336 -2.76 18.26 0.35
CA GLU A 336 -2.32 18.51 1.73
C GLU A 336 -3.08 17.66 2.76
N SER A 337 -4.42 17.60 2.66
CA SER A 337 -5.25 16.79 3.57
C SER A 337 -4.92 15.29 3.50
N LEU A 338 -4.42 14.81 2.37
CA LEU A 338 -4.04 13.41 2.18
C LEU A 338 -2.64 13.10 2.75
N LEU A 339 -1.84 14.14 3.03
CA LEU A 339 -0.49 14.03 3.58
C LEU A 339 -0.43 14.18 5.11
N LEU A 340 -1.54 14.56 5.77
CA LEU A 340 -1.66 14.64 7.24
C LEU A 340 -1.38 13.31 7.96
N GLY A 341 -1.56 12.21 7.24
CA GLY A 341 -1.32 10.87 7.75
C GLY A 341 -1.79 9.82 6.75
N LYS A 342 -2.27 8.70 7.27
CA LYS A 342 -2.87 7.62 6.49
C LYS A 342 -4.35 7.94 6.18
N CYS A 343 -4.57 9.07 5.53
CA CYS A 343 -5.88 9.55 5.09
C CYS A 343 -6.34 8.87 3.79
N SER A 344 -7.63 8.95 3.50
CA SER A 344 -8.25 8.54 2.24
C SER A 344 -9.01 9.70 1.59
N ILE A 345 -9.08 9.68 0.25
CA ILE A 345 -9.83 10.67 -0.55
C ILE A 345 -11.29 10.73 -0.10
N GLU A 346 -11.90 9.56 0.16
CA GLU A 346 -13.31 9.42 0.53
C GLU A 346 -13.65 10.10 1.87
N TYR A 347 -12.67 10.23 2.76
CA TYR A 347 -12.82 10.86 4.09
C TYR A 347 -12.25 12.28 4.15
N GLU A 348 -11.86 12.88 3.03
CA GLU A 348 -11.40 14.27 3.00
C GLU A 348 -12.43 15.25 3.60
N PRO A 349 -13.76 15.14 3.33
CA PRO A 349 -14.73 16.00 4.00
C PRO A 349 -14.69 15.90 5.53
N VAL A 350 -14.46 14.69 6.06
CA VAL A 350 -14.32 14.46 7.50
C VAL A 350 -13.02 15.05 8.04
N VAL A 351 -11.92 14.93 7.29
CA VAL A 351 -10.65 15.58 7.65
C VAL A 351 -10.79 17.10 7.71
N ASN A 352 -11.50 17.71 6.76
CA ASN A 352 -11.76 19.15 6.76
C ASN A 352 -12.63 19.56 7.95
N HIS A 353 -13.67 18.79 8.26
CA HIS A 353 -14.48 18.99 9.47
C HIS A 353 -13.64 18.91 10.75
N LEU A 354 -12.75 17.94 10.87
CA LEU A 354 -11.81 17.84 12.01
C LEU A 354 -10.87 19.06 12.10
N LYS A 355 -10.48 19.67 10.97
CA LYS A 355 -9.70 20.93 10.95
C LYS A 355 -10.53 22.10 11.50
N GLU A 356 -11.80 22.21 11.11
CA GLU A 356 -12.71 23.25 11.60
C GLU A 356 -12.95 23.16 13.12
N LEU A 357 -12.81 21.97 13.68
CA LEU A 357 -12.91 21.70 15.12
C LEU A 357 -11.57 21.78 15.88
N ASP A 358 -10.50 22.25 15.23
CA ASP A 358 -9.14 22.31 15.80
C ASP A 358 -8.60 20.94 16.29
N LEU A 359 -9.08 19.83 15.70
CA LEU A 359 -8.63 18.46 15.99
C LEU A 359 -7.52 17.98 15.05
N VAL A 360 -7.01 18.86 14.20
CA VAL A 360 -5.98 18.57 13.19
C VAL A 360 -4.94 19.69 13.21
N LYS A 361 -3.66 19.31 13.17
CA LYS A 361 -2.57 20.25 12.94
C LYS A 361 -2.19 20.27 11.47
N PRO A 362 -1.69 21.39 10.92
CA PRO A 362 -1.08 21.42 9.59
C PRO A 362 0.02 20.36 9.43
N ILE A 363 0.35 20.00 8.19
CA ILE A 363 1.50 19.13 7.93
C ILE A 363 2.80 19.85 8.31
N SER A 364 3.72 19.13 8.94
CA SER A 364 5.08 19.63 9.21
C SER A 364 6.06 19.23 8.12
N PHE A 365 5.84 18.08 7.50
CA PHE A 365 6.73 17.51 6.49
C PHE A 365 6.01 17.41 5.15
N PRO A 366 6.41 18.20 4.14
CA PRO A 366 5.82 18.10 2.80
C PRO A 366 6.42 16.92 2.02
N CYS A 367 5.63 16.34 1.10
CA CYS A 367 6.17 15.46 0.06
C CYS A 367 6.96 16.31 -0.95
N LYS A 368 8.29 16.21 -0.93
CA LYS A 368 9.16 17.04 -1.77
C LYS A 368 8.94 16.81 -3.27
N SER A 369 8.56 15.59 -3.67
CA SER A 369 8.24 15.27 -5.06
C SER A 369 7.07 16.08 -5.61
N PHE A 370 6.13 16.52 -4.76
CA PHE A 370 4.92 17.21 -5.24
C PHE A 370 5.12 18.70 -5.51
N GLN A 371 6.29 19.27 -5.17
CA GLN A 371 6.56 20.70 -5.34
C GLN A 371 6.76 21.10 -6.81
N LYS A 372 7.27 20.17 -7.63
CA LYS A 372 7.52 20.41 -9.05
C LYS A 372 7.43 19.10 -9.82
N ASN A 373 6.73 19.12 -10.95
CA ASN A 373 6.70 17.99 -11.86
C ASN A 373 8.02 17.92 -12.64
N HIS A 374 8.77 16.84 -12.42
CA HIS A 374 10.02 16.50 -13.10
C HIS A 374 9.84 15.39 -14.14
N ASN A 375 8.59 14.94 -14.39
CA ASN A 375 8.32 13.98 -15.45
C ASN A 375 8.71 14.56 -16.82
N THR A 376 9.54 13.80 -17.55
CA THR A 376 9.89 14.08 -18.95
C THR A 376 9.43 12.96 -19.88
N ASN A 377 8.83 11.91 -19.33
CA ASN A 377 8.35 10.77 -20.11
C ASN A 377 6.96 11.08 -20.67
N GLN A 378 6.95 11.61 -21.90
CA GLN A 378 5.72 11.95 -22.64
C GLN A 378 4.81 10.74 -22.85
N ARG A 379 5.37 9.53 -22.92
CA ARG A 379 4.59 8.31 -23.11
C ARG A 379 3.85 7.90 -21.85
N VAL A 380 4.49 8.01 -20.69
CA VAL A 380 3.84 7.79 -19.39
C VAL A 380 2.72 8.79 -19.20
N GLU A 381 2.98 10.07 -19.46
CA GLU A 381 1.98 11.14 -19.37
C GLU A 381 0.78 10.86 -20.29
N TRP A 382 1.02 10.61 -21.58
CA TRP A 382 -0.03 10.28 -22.53
C TRP A 382 -0.86 9.06 -22.10
N ILE A 383 -0.23 8.01 -21.55
CA ILE A 383 -0.95 6.83 -21.04
C ILE A 383 -1.89 7.23 -19.90
N LEU A 384 -1.43 8.05 -18.96
CA LEU A 384 -2.21 8.48 -17.79
C LEU A 384 -3.40 9.37 -18.19
N GLU A 385 -3.19 10.30 -19.13
CA GLU A 385 -4.24 11.17 -19.69
C GLU A 385 -5.35 10.38 -20.42
N ASN A 386 -5.02 9.20 -20.96
CA ASN A 386 -5.93 8.39 -21.77
C ASN A 386 -6.49 7.17 -21.02
N LEU A 387 -6.29 7.08 -19.70
CA LEU A 387 -7.02 6.11 -18.89
C LEU A 387 -8.51 6.50 -18.86
N LYS A 388 -9.40 5.53 -19.09
CA LYS A 388 -10.85 5.75 -19.03
C LYS A 388 -11.27 6.22 -17.67
#